data_AF-A0A450V9V5-F1
#
_entry.id   AF-A0A450V9V5-F1
#
_cell.length_a   1.000
_cell.length_b   1.000
_cell.length_c   1.000
_cell.angle_alpha   90.00
_cell.angle_beta   90.00
_cell.angle_gamma   90.00
#
_symmetry.space_group_name_H-M   'P 1'
#
loop_
_entity.id
_entity.type
_entity.pdbx_description
1 polymer ?
#
loop_
_entity_poly.entity_id
_entity_poly.type
_entity_poly.pdbx_seq_one_letter_code
_entity_poly.pdbx_strand_id
1 'polypeptide(L)'
;MMKPSIYIETSIPSFYYEVRTEADNVARRQWTREWWDEHLSGYDAYTSEAVIEELEGGSFPGKANALELMEELPLLDINEPIIDIVATY
;
A
#
# COMPACT_ATOMS: atom_id res chain seq x y z
N MET A 1 -4.67 23.77 6.16
CA MET A 1 -5.84 23.23 5.42
C MET A 1 -5.96 21.76 5.76
N MET A 2 -7.16 21.18 5.70
CA MET A 2 -7.30 19.72 5.83
C MET A 2 -6.67 19.05 4.62
N LYS A 3 -5.87 18.01 4.84
CA LYS A 3 -5.31 17.20 3.76
C LYS A 3 -6.39 16.24 3.25
N PRO A 4 -6.40 15.91 1.96
CA PRO A 4 -7.25 14.83 1.48
C PRO A 4 -6.79 13.49 2.08
N SER A 5 -7.75 12.66 2.47
CA SER A 5 -7.48 11.30 2.94
C SER A 5 -7.34 10.35 1.76
N ILE A 6 -6.38 9.43 1.84
CA ILE A 6 -6.14 8.41 0.81
C ILE A 6 -5.94 7.04 1.46
N TYR A 7 -6.24 6.02 0.68
CA TYR A 7 -6.00 4.64 1.06
C TYR A 7 -4.84 4.07 0.25
N ILE A 8 -3.87 3.48 0.94
CA ILE A 8 -2.71 2.81 0.34
C ILE A 8 -3.02 1.33 0.26
N GLU A 9 -3.08 0.84 -0.98
CA GLU A 9 -3.36 -0.56 -1.32
C GLU A 9 -2.06 -1.34 -1.62
N THR A 10 -2.13 -2.68 -1.59
CA THR A 10 -1.02 -3.64 -1.65
C THR A 10 -0.02 -3.41 -2.79
N SER A 11 -0.48 -2.96 -3.96
CA SER A 11 0.36 -2.72 -5.13
C SER A 11 1.34 -1.56 -4.93
N ILE A 12 1.02 -0.58 -4.08
CA ILE A 12 1.91 0.55 -3.78
C ILE A 12 3.23 0.09 -3.14
N PRO A 13 3.26 -0.55 -1.95
CA PRO A 13 4.51 -1.03 -1.36
C PRO A 13 5.15 -2.14 -2.20
N SER A 14 4.35 -2.94 -2.93
CA SER A 14 4.87 -3.95 -3.86
C SER A 14 5.67 -3.34 -5.01
N PHE A 15 5.17 -2.28 -5.66
CA PHE A 15 5.89 -1.57 -6.72
C PHE A 15 7.05 -0.74 -6.17
N TYR A 16 6.93 -0.18 -4.96
CA TYR A 16 8.02 0.56 -4.32
C TYR A 16 9.28 -0.32 -4.18
N TYR A 17 9.12 -1.59 -3.82
CA TYR A 17 10.19 -2.58 -3.70
C TYR A 17 10.28 -3.60 -4.85
N GLU A 18 9.70 -3.29 -6.00
CA GLU A 18 9.85 -4.11 -7.21
C GLU A 18 11.35 -4.22 -7.58
N VAL A 19 11.79 -5.38 -8.05
CA VAL A 19 13.19 -5.64 -8.40
C VAL A 19 13.39 -5.96 -9.88
N ARG A 20 12.31 -6.34 -10.56
CA ARG A 20 12.28 -6.62 -12.00
C ARG A 20 12.81 -5.44 -12.82
N THR A 21 13.48 -5.78 -13.92
CA THR A 21 14.27 -4.83 -14.72
C THR A 21 13.65 -4.52 -16.09
N GLU A 22 12.52 -5.13 -16.43
CA GLU A 22 11.75 -4.76 -17.62
C GLU A 22 11.30 -3.31 -17.51
N ALA A 23 11.29 -2.60 -18.64
CA ALA A 23 11.06 -1.15 -18.70
C ALA A 23 9.79 -0.72 -17.94
N ASP A 24 8.69 -1.47 -18.08
CA ASP A 24 7.42 -1.17 -17.41
C ASP A 24 7.51 -1.31 -15.89
N ASN A 25 8.23 -2.31 -15.37
CA ASN A 25 8.43 -2.51 -13.94
C ASN A 25 9.33 -1.42 -13.35
N VAL A 26 10.39 -1.05 -14.08
CA VAL A 26 11.28 0.04 -13.70
C VAL A 26 10.53 1.37 -13.63
N ALA A 27 9.71 1.67 -14.64
CA ALA A 27 8.91 2.90 -14.70
C ALA A 27 7.91 2.96 -13.53
N ARG A 28 7.15 1.89 -13.29
CA ARG A 28 6.20 1.82 -12.17
C ARG A 28 6.89 2.02 -10.83
N ARG A 29 8.01 1.32 -10.59
CA ARG A 29 8.79 1.50 -9.36
C ARG A 29 9.26 2.94 -9.18
N GLN A 30 9.74 3.58 -10.23
CA GLN A 30 10.21 4.96 -10.16
C GLN A 30 9.07 5.92 -9.83
N TRP A 31 7.93 5.81 -10.53
CA TRP A 31 6.76 6.65 -10.26
C TRP A 31 6.19 6.43 -8.86
N THR A 32 6.12 5.18 -8.40
CA THR A 32 5.66 4.87 -7.04
C THR A 32 6.58 5.47 -5.99
N ARG A 33 7.91 5.40 -6.18
CA ARG A 33 8.88 6.02 -5.27
C ARG A 33 8.80 7.53 -5.28
N GLU A 34 8.80 8.16 -6.45
CA GLU A 34 8.66 9.61 -6.60
C GLU A 34 7.37 10.11 -5.93
N TRP A 35 6.24 9.44 -6.16
CA TRP A 35 4.99 9.82 -5.52
C TRP A 35 5.05 9.63 -4.00
N TRP A 36 5.55 8.49 -3.53
CA TRP A 36 5.62 8.21 -2.10
C TRP A 36 6.56 9.19 -1.38
N ASP A 37 7.78 9.34 -1.87
CA ASP A 37 8.84 10.11 -1.22
C ASP A 37 8.56 11.62 -1.28
N GLU A 38 7.97 12.11 -2.38
CA GLU A 38 7.79 13.55 -2.59
C GLU A 38 6.37 14.06 -2.30
N HIS A 39 5.34 13.22 -2.47
CA HIS A 39 3.95 13.68 -2.47
C HIS A 39 3.12 13.16 -1.29
N LEU A 40 3.47 12.02 -0.68
CA LEU A 40 2.67 11.40 0.40
C LEU A 40 2.44 12.35 1.57
N SER A 41 3.42 13.19 1.89
CA SER A 41 3.34 14.19 2.96
C SER A 41 2.19 15.20 2.79
N GLY A 42 1.65 15.35 1.57
CA GLY A 42 0.49 16.17 1.25
C GLY A 42 -0.86 15.55 1.64
N TYR A 43 -0.89 14.29 2.07
CA TYR A 43 -2.11 13.52 2.34
C TYR A 43 -2.19 13.05 3.80
N ASP A 44 -3.40 12.70 4.23
CA ASP A 44 -3.63 11.85 5.41
C ASP A 44 -3.79 10.41 4.88
N ALA A 45 -2.70 9.64 4.92
CA ALA A 45 -2.66 8.30 4.34
C ALA A 45 -3.01 7.22 5.36
N TYR A 46 -3.79 6.23 4.93
CA TYR A 46 -4.24 5.10 5.73
C TYR A 46 -4.08 3.79 4.94
N THR A 47 -3.98 2.67 5.64
CA THR A 47 -4.09 1.33 5.04
C THR A 47 -5.01 0.44 5.88
N SER A 48 -5.02 -0.87 5.68
CA SER A 48 -5.87 -1.79 6.45
C SER A 48 -5.20 -3.14 6.66
N GLU A 49 -5.69 -3.92 7.63
CA GLU A 49 -5.29 -5.30 7.88
C GLU A 49 -5.30 -6.17 6.62
N ALA A 50 -6.29 -6.00 5.73
CA ALA A 50 -6.36 -6.76 4.47
C ALA A 50 -5.12 -6.57 3.56
N VAL A 51 -4.51 -5.39 3.56
CA VAL A 51 -3.28 -5.11 2.78
C VAL A 51 -2.08 -5.79 3.43
N ILE A 52 -2.02 -5.77 4.76
CA ILE A 52 -0.98 -6.48 5.52
C ILE A 52 -1.08 -7.99 5.24
N GLU A 53 -2.28 -8.57 5.35
CA GLU A 53 -2.53 -9.98 5.05
C GLU A 53 -2.17 -10.36 3.61
N GLU A 54 -2.47 -9.50 2.62
CA GLU A 54 -2.09 -9.75 1.23
C GLU A 54 -0.57 -9.73 1.03
N LEU A 55 0.14 -8.77 1.63
CA LEU A 55 1.61 -8.71 1.60
C LEU A 55 2.24 -9.92 2.30
N GLU A 56 1.67 -10.34 3.44
CA GLU A 56 2.06 -11.53 4.19
C GLU A 56 1.79 -12.83 3.42
N GLY A 57 0.72 -12.89 2.63
CA GLY A 57 0.44 -14.00 1.73
C GLY A 57 1.36 -14.04 0.50
N GLY A 58 1.87 -12.88 0.09
CA GLY A 58 2.77 -12.72 -1.05
C GLY A 58 4.15 -13.36 -0.86
N SER A 59 4.76 -13.74 -1.98
CA SER A 59 6.17 -14.18 -2.05
C SER A 59 6.92 -13.35 -3.10
N PHE A 60 7.70 -12.37 -2.63
CA PHE A 60 8.51 -11.50 -3.48
C PHE A 60 9.73 -10.96 -2.72
N PRO A 61 10.83 -10.61 -3.40
CA PRO A 61 12.09 -10.23 -2.74
C PRO A 61 11.99 -9.03 -1.80
N GLY A 62 11.07 -8.09 -2.08
CA GLY A 62 10.87 -6.86 -1.32
C GLY A 62 9.91 -6.96 -0.15
N LYS A 63 9.38 -8.14 0.16
CA LYS A 63 8.27 -8.32 1.12
C LYS A 63 8.51 -7.71 2.49
N ALA A 64 9.67 -7.98 3.09
CA ALA A 64 9.96 -7.48 4.43
C ALA A 64 9.94 -5.95 4.48
N ASN A 65 10.57 -5.30 3.49
CA ASN A 65 10.57 -3.84 3.41
C ASN A 65 9.16 -3.28 3.08
N ALA A 66 8.38 -4.00 2.26
CA ALA A 66 7.01 -3.62 1.92
C ALA A 66 6.09 -3.63 3.16
N LEU A 67 6.24 -4.63 4.05
CA LEU A 67 5.54 -4.69 5.33
C LEU A 67 5.99 -3.55 6.25
N GLU A 68 7.29 -3.35 6.42
CA GLU A 68 7.85 -2.25 7.23
C GLU A 68 7.34 -0.87 6.77
N LEU A 69 7.22 -0.66 5.46
CA LEU A 69 6.68 0.58 4.89
C LEU A 69 5.20 0.80 5.25
N MET A 70 4.41 -0.26 5.38
CA MET A 70 3.00 -0.17 5.74
C MET A 70 2.78 -0.03 7.25
N GLU A 71 3.70 -0.52 8.08
CA GLU A 71 3.64 -0.35 9.55
C GLU A 71 3.67 1.13 9.97
N GLU A 72 4.19 2.02 9.13
CA GLU A 72 4.20 3.47 9.37
C GLU A 72 2.81 4.13 9.20
N LEU A 73 1.86 3.45 8.57
CA LEU A 73 0.54 4.00 8.26
C LEU A 73 -0.52 3.59 9.29
N PRO A 74 -1.44 4.51 9.65
CA PRO A 74 -2.59 4.15 10.47
C PRO A 74 -3.51 3.16 9.74
N LEU A 75 -3.92 2.12 10.47
CA LEU A 75 -4.87 1.13 10.00
C LEU A 75 -6.31 1.63 10.15
N LEU A 76 -7.13 1.41 9.12
CA LEU A 76 -8.57 1.61 9.18
C LEU A 76 -9.23 0.43 9.89
N ASP A 77 -10.08 0.73 10.87
CA ASP A 77 -10.89 -0.26 11.56
C ASP A 77 -11.85 -0.97 10.60
N ILE A 78 -11.84 -2.30 10.65
CA ILE A 78 -12.87 -3.12 10.01
C ILE A 78 -14.11 -3.10 10.92
N ASN A 79 -15.23 -2.61 10.41
CA ASN A 79 -16.51 -2.58 11.13
C ASN A 79 -17.53 -3.58 10.55
N GLU A 80 -18.59 -3.88 11.31
CA GLU A 80 -19.66 -4.81 10.91
C GLU A 80 -20.20 -4.55 9.48
N PRO A 81 -20.50 -3.30 9.08
CA PRO A 81 -20.93 -3.02 7.72
C PRO A 81 -19.94 -3.46 6.63
N ILE A 82 -18.64 -3.32 6.86
CA ILE A 82 -17.61 -3.78 5.92
C ILE A 82 -17.64 -5.31 5.82
N ILE A 83 -17.76 -6.01 6.96
CA ILE A 83 -17.83 -7.48 7.00
C ILE A 83 -19.06 -7.99 6.23
N ASP A 84 -20.22 -7.36 6.44
CA ASP A 84 -21.46 -7.73 5.76
C ASP A 84 -21.38 -7.56 4.24
N ILE A 85 -20.71 -6.50 3.77
CA ILE A 85 -20.49 -6.26 2.35
C ILE A 85 -19.58 -7.35 1.77
N VAL A 86 -18.46 -7.66 2.43
CA VAL A 86 -17.51 -8.69 1.97
C VAL A 86 -18.19 -10.06 1.90
N ALA A 87 -19.00 -10.44 2.88
CA ALA A 87 -19.69 -11.72 2.92
C ALA A 87 -20.77 -11.89 1.82
N THR A 88 -21.21 -10.79 1.21
CA THR A 88 -22.23 -10.81 0.14
C THR A 88 -21.62 -11.05 -1.25
N TYR A 89 -20.31 -10.83 -1.43
CA TYR A 89 -19.57 -11.06 -2.68
C TYR A 89 -18.85 -12.40 -2.68
#